data_AF-A0A9P4XI19-F1
#
_entry.id   AF-A0A9P4XI19-F1
#
_cell.length_a   1.000
_cell.length_b   1.000
_cell.length_c   1.000
_cell.angle_alpha   90.00
_cell.angle_beta   90.00
_cell.angle_gamma   90.00
#
_symmetry.space_group_name_H-M   'P 1'
#
loop_
_entity.id
_entity.type
_entity.pdbx_description
1 polymer ?
#
loop_
_entity_poly.entity_id
_entity_poly.type
_entity_poly.pdbx_seq_one_letter_code
_entity_poly.pdbx_strand_id
1 'polypeptide(L)'
;MPSPPPLPSPTPSPPPEPEREPTPIPWQILAALENERLLNNPSMMRYIAYGGMYEHLPYENVDWDLEGSSVCRVEGARCYGHDFEEPDKLWWHLRTSYHRVHNARQRPFQLTPPPPKCCRQIRQEVQGQITQSDDTPMAEATNDEITPLSEIPDDQGSITLSSTDSASVSRQECSSSQVADDKYDDDSDGVKSIILSH
;
A
#
# COMPACT_ATOMS: atom_id res chain seq x y z
N MET A 1 67.23 -4.34 63.96
CA MET A 1 66.10 -5.07 63.34
C MET A 1 66.40 -5.20 61.85
N PRO A 2 66.31 -6.41 61.25
CA PRO A 2 66.57 -6.59 59.83
C PRO A 2 65.48 -5.91 58.97
N SER A 3 65.90 -5.25 57.88
CA SER A 3 65.02 -4.52 56.98
C SER A 3 64.17 -5.49 56.12
N PRO A 4 62.89 -5.19 55.87
CA PRO A 4 62.02 -6.02 55.05
C PRO A 4 62.45 -5.98 53.57
N PRO A 5 62.24 -7.09 52.83
CA PRO A 5 62.59 -7.16 51.41
C PRO A 5 61.70 -6.22 50.57
N PRO A 6 62.24 -5.66 49.47
CA PRO A 6 61.49 -4.74 48.61
C PRO A 6 60.34 -5.47 47.90
N LEU A 7 59.18 -4.81 47.81
CA LEU A 7 58.03 -5.33 47.06
C LEU A 7 58.34 -5.38 45.56
N PRO A 8 57.80 -6.39 44.84
CA PRO A 8 57.94 -6.47 43.38
C PRO A 8 57.25 -5.28 42.72
N SER A 9 57.92 -4.69 41.73
CA SER A 9 57.38 -3.56 40.96
C SER A 9 56.14 -3.98 40.17
N PRO A 10 55.12 -3.10 40.06
CA PRO A 10 53.89 -3.40 39.33
C PRO A 10 54.19 -3.62 37.85
N THR A 11 53.74 -4.74 37.31
CA THR A 11 53.78 -5.04 35.88
C THR A 11 52.99 -3.97 35.12
N PRO A 12 53.57 -3.33 34.09
CA PRO A 12 52.88 -2.30 33.32
C PRO A 12 51.61 -2.89 32.66
N SER A 13 50.49 -2.19 32.80
CA SER A 13 49.25 -2.55 32.08
C SER A 13 49.49 -2.48 30.58
N PRO A 14 48.97 -3.46 29.80
CA PRO A 14 49.06 -3.41 28.35
C PRO A 14 48.33 -2.15 27.83
N PRO A 15 48.82 -1.54 26.74
CA PRO A 15 48.15 -0.41 26.10
C PRO A 15 46.73 -0.83 25.68
N PRO A 16 45.73 0.07 25.83
CA PRO A 16 44.36 -0.24 25.45
C PRO A 16 44.32 -0.65 23.99
N GLU A 17 43.75 -1.83 23.71
CA GLU A 17 43.58 -2.33 22.35
C GLU A 17 42.70 -1.33 21.59
N PRO A 18 43.11 -0.88 20.38
CA PRO A 18 42.32 0.07 19.61
C PRO A 18 40.94 -0.52 19.36
N GLU A 19 39.92 0.21 19.80
CA GLU A 19 38.51 -0.12 19.63
C GLU A 19 38.24 -0.25 18.12
N ARG A 20 38.15 -1.49 17.63
CA ARG A 20 37.91 -1.75 16.20
C ARG A 20 36.46 -1.38 15.92
N GLU A 21 36.25 -0.40 15.05
CA GLU A 21 34.92 -0.13 14.52
C GLU A 21 34.33 -1.43 13.96
N PRO A 22 33.10 -1.81 14.35
CA PRO A 22 32.48 -3.03 13.87
C PRO A 22 32.40 -2.98 12.35
N THR A 23 33.05 -3.93 11.67
CA THR A 23 32.89 -4.08 10.22
C THR A 23 31.41 -4.28 9.92
N PRO A 24 30.78 -3.45 9.07
CA PRO A 24 29.36 -3.56 8.79
C PRO A 24 29.03 -4.96 8.26
N ILE A 25 27.95 -5.54 8.75
CA ILE A 25 27.50 -6.85 8.29
C ILE A 25 27.03 -6.70 6.83
N PRO A 26 27.36 -7.60 5.89
CA PRO A 26 27.08 -7.41 4.46
C PRO A 26 25.63 -7.03 4.11
N TRP A 27 24.63 -7.50 4.86
CA TRP A 27 23.23 -7.13 4.64
C TRP A 27 22.93 -5.66 4.98
N GLN A 28 23.65 -5.05 5.93
CA GLN A 28 23.47 -3.64 6.31
C GLN A 28 23.90 -2.71 5.17
N ILE A 29 24.97 -3.09 4.45
CA ILE A 29 25.46 -2.35 3.29
C ILE A 29 24.42 -2.40 2.17
N LEU A 30 23.84 -3.58 1.91
CA LEU A 30 22.78 -3.73 0.89
C LEU A 30 21.52 -2.93 1.25
N ALA A 31 21.10 -2.97 2.52
CA ALA A 31 19.95 -2.20 2.98
C ALA A 31 20.18 -0.68 2.88
N ALA A 32 21.40 -0.20 3.17
CA ALA A 32 21.75 1.21 3.02
C ALA A 32 21.69 1.65 1.55
N LEU A 33 22.20 0.82 0.63
CA LEU A 33 22.17 1.10 -0.81
C LEU A 33 20.74 1.12 -1.36
N GLU A 34 19.88 0.19 -0.92
CA GLU A 34 18.46 0.19 -1.29
C GLU A 34 17.75 1.44 -0.75
N ASN A 35 18.00 1.81 0.50
CA ASN A 35 17.44 3.03 1.09
C ASN A 35 17.89 4.30 0.35
N GLU A 36 19.16 4.39 -0.02
CA GLU A 36 19.66 5.51 -0.83
C GLU A 36 18.98 5.55 -2.21
N ARG A 37 18.76 4.38 -2.83
CA ARG A 37 18.01 4.27 -4.09
C ARG A 37 16.56 4.75 -3.95
N LEU A 38 15.91 4.41 -2.83
CA LEU A 38 14.52 4.81 -2.55
C LEU A 38 14.41 6.31 -2.21
N LEU A 39 15.34 6.86 -1.43
CA LEU A 39 15.39 8.29 -1.10
C LEU A 39 15.67 9.15 -2.34
N ASN A 40 16.46 8.63 -3.28
CA ASN A 40 16.72 9.26 -4.57
C ASN A 40 15.59 9.07 -5.59
N ASN A 41 14.51 8.36 -5.23
CA ASN A 41 13.34 8.23 -6.07
C ASN A 41 12.31 9.33 -5.71
N PRO A 42 12.20 10.40 -6.52
CA PRO A 42 11.31 11.52 -6.21
C PRO A 42 9.84 11.09 -6.09
N SER A 43 9.45 10.05 -6.83
CA SER A 43 8.09 9.51 -6.86
C SER A 43 7.75 8.82 -5.54
N MET A 44 8.71 8.08 -4.96
CA MET A 44 8.55 7.48 -3.63
C MET A 44 8.44 8.55 -2.55
N MET A 45 9.26 9.60 -2.61
CA MET A 45 9.20 10.71 -1.65
C MET A 45 7.85 11.45 -1.71
N ARG A 46 7.30 11.63 -2.91
CA ARG A 46 5.95 12.20 -3.08
C ARG A 46 4.85 11.27 -2.56
N TYR A 47 4.97 9.97 -2.79
CA TYR A 47 4.04 8.99 -2.22
C TYR A 47 4.04 9.05 -0.69
N ILE A 48 5.22 9.11 -0.05
CA ILE A 48 5.34 9.24 1.40
C ILE A 48 4.72 10.56 1.89
N ALA A 49 5.01 11.67 1.20
CA ALA A 49 4.54 13.00 1.62
C ALA A 49 3.03 13.22 1.41
N TYR A 50 2.46 12.69 0.32
CA TYR A 50 1.11 13.02 -0.14
C TYR A 50 0.16 11.82 -0.22
N GLY A 51 0.64 10.59 -0.02
CA GLY A 51 -0.15 9.36 -0.17
C GLY A 51 -1.45 9.37 0.65
N GLY A 52 -1.40 9.87 1.89
CA GLY A 52 -2.58 10.00 2.74
C GLY A 52 -3.68 10.93 2.17
N MET A 53 -3.32 11.88 1.28
CA MET A 53 -4.32 12.73 0.62
C MET A 53 -5.11 12.00 -0.47
N TYR A 54 -4.56 10.89 -0.99
CA TYR A 54 -5.17 10.07 -2.05
C TYR A 54 -5.81 8.80 -1.49
N GLU A 55 -5.72 8.54 -0.18
CA GLU A 55 -6.21 7.31 0.47
C GLU A 55 -7.70 7.04 0.21
N HIS A 56 -8.52 8.09 0.07
CA HIS A 56 -9.95 7.96 -0.22
C HIS A 56 -10.28 7.65 -1.68
N LEU A 57 -9.27 7.52 -2.56
CA LEU A 57 -9.39 7.22 -3.99
C LEU A 57 -8.71 5.88 -4.36
N PRO A 58 -9.12 4.74 -3.78
CA PRO A 58 -8.39 3.46 -3.91
C PRO A 58 -8.42 2.82 -5.30
N TYR A 59 -9.26 3.30 -6.21
CA TYR A 59 -9.39 2.76 -7.58
C TYR A 59 -8.79 3.70 -8.63
N GLU A 60 -8.23 4.83 -8.24
CA GLU A 60 -7.57 5.76 -9.15
C GLU A 60 -6.11 5.38 -9.35
N ASN A 61 -5.63 5.56 -10.57
CA ASN A 61 -4.19 5.58 -10.84
C ASN A 61 -3.66 6.98 -10.50
N VAL A 62 -2.67 7.03 -9.61
CA VAL A 62 -2.02 8.26 -9.18
C VAL A 62 -0.62 8.31 -9.77
N ASP A 63 -0.35 9.32 -10.59
CA ASP A 63 0.96 9.56 -11.18
C ASP A 63 1.89 10.25 -10.17
N TRP A 64 2.75 9.47 -9.54
CA TRP A 64 3.76 9.96 -8.60
C TRP A 64 4.99 10.57 -9.28
N ASP A 65 5.18 10.34 -10.58
CA ASP A 65 6.31 10.89 -11.35
C ASP A 65 6.08 12.36 -11.70
N LEU A 66 4.82 12.80 -11.76
CA LEU A 66 4.44 14.19 -12.03
C LEU A 66 5.04 15.17 -11.01
N GLU A 67 5.72 16.20 -11.53
CA GLU A 67 6.39 17.24 -10.74
C GLU A 67 5.40 18.22 -10.07
N GLY A 68 5.89 18.98 -9.08
CA GLY A 68 5.12 19.95 -8.29
C GLY A 68 4.69 19.43 -6.92
N SER A 69 4.52 20.29 -5.92
CA SER A 69 4.12 19.85 -4.57
C SER A 69 2.63 19.64 -4.43
N SER A 70 1.83 20.44 -5.13
CA SER A 70 0.40 20.58 -4.89
C SER A 70 -0.40 20.38 -6.17
N VAL A 71 0.02 19.43 -7.01
CA VAL A 71 -0.61 19.10 -8.29
C VAL A 71 -1.60 17.94 -8.16
N CYS A 72 -2.73 18.00 -8.88
CA CYS A 72 -3.64 16.87 -9.00
C CYS A 72 -3.04 15.77 -9.89
N ARG A 73 -2.87 14.57 -9.32
CA ARG A 73 -2.16 13.43 -9.94
C ARG A 73 -3.06 12.29 -10.41
N VAL A 74 -4.38 12.47 -10.36
CA VAL A 74 -5.34 11.42 -10.74
C VAL A 74 -5.34 11.28 -12.27
N GLU A 75 -4.80 10.18 -12.79
CA GLU A 75 -4.73 9.93 -14.23
C GLU A 75 -6.13 9.89 -14.87
N GLY A 76 -6.28 10.50 -16.05
CA GLY A 76 -7.55 10.53 -16.78
C GLY A 76 -8.58 11.54 -16.24
N ALA A 77 -8.33 12.15 -15.08
CA ALA A 77 -9.15 13.26 -14.58
C ALA A 77 -8.94 14.52 -15.43
N ARG A 78 -9.99 15.35 -15.54
CA ARG A 78 -9.95 16.64 -16.27
C ARG A 78 -9.03 17.67 -15.62
N CYS A 79 -8.75 17.49 -14.34
CA CYS A 79 -7.89 18.34 -13.52
C CYS A 79 -6.48 17.77 -13.36
N TYR A 80 -6.15 16.66 -14.02
CA TYR A 80 -4.80 16.11 -14.00
C TYR A 80 -3.76 17.16 -14.43
N GLY A 81 -2.70 17.33 -13.64
CA GLY A 81 -1.69 18.36 -13.88
C GLY A 81 -2.07 19.77 -13.42
N HIS A 82 -3.27 19.99 -12.88
CA HIS A 82 -3.62 21.27 -12.31
C HIS A 82 -2.85 21.50 -11.00
N ASP A 83 -2.08 22.59 -10.97
CA ASP A 83 -1.30 23.01 -9.81
C ASP A 83 -2.12 23.91 -8.89
N PHE A 84 -2.00 23.66 -7.59
CA PHE A 84 -2.68 24.42 -6.55
C PHE A 84 -1.63 25.18 -5.74
N GLU A 85 -1.95 26.42 -5.34
CA GLU A 85 -1.02 27.24 -4.55
C GLU A 85 -0.63 26.60 -3.21
N GLU A 86 -1.54 25.80 -2.63
CA GLU A 86 -1.39 25.23 -1.29
C GLU A 86 -1.83 23.75 -1.27
N PRO A 87 -1.17 22.90 -0.47
CA PRO A 87 -1.52 21.48 -0.33
C PRO A 87 -2.94 21.28 0.24
N ASP A 88 -3.42 22.18 1.10
CA ASP A 88 -4.77 22.11 1.65
C ASP A 88 -5.84 22.28 0.56
N LYS A 89 -5.59 23.15 -0.43
CA LYS A 89 -6.49 23.33 -1.59
C LYS A 89 -6.54 22.06 -2.44
N LEU A 90 -5.39 21.41 -2.66
CA LEU A 90 -5.34 20.11 -3.32
C LEU A 90 -6.13 19.07 -2.53
N TRP A 91 -5.97 19.00 -1.21
CA TRP A 91 -6.69 18.06 -0.36
C TRP A 91 -8.22 18.25 -0.42
N TRP A 92 -8.70 19.49 -0.33
CA TRP A 92 -10.12 19.80 -0.52
C TRP A 92 -10.60 19.47 -1.93
N HIS A 93 -9.80 19.76 -2.94
CA HIS A 93 -10.08 19.43 -4.33
C HIS A 93 -10.27 17.92 -4.54
N LEU A 94 -9.36 17.09 -4.01
CA LEU A 94 -9.45 15.62 -4.11
C LEU A 94 -10.70 15.07 -3.41
N ARG A 95 -11.28 15.80 -2.45
CA ARG A 95 -12.50 15.40 -1.72
C ARG A 95 -13.80 15.83 -2.39
N THR A 96 -13.73 16.57 -3.50
CA THR A 96 -14.90 16.98 -4.28
C THR A 96 -15.69 15.78 -4.82
N SER A 97 -16.96 16.00 -5.14
CA SER A 97 -17.83 14.97 -5.73
C SER A 97 -17.28 14.44 -7.05
N TYR A 98 -16.58 15.28 -7.82
CA TYR A 98 -15.95 14.90 -9.08
C TYR A 98 -15.00 13.71 -8.94
N HIS A 99 -14.01 13.80 -8.04
CA HIS A 99 -13.04 12.72 -7.82
C HIS A 99 -13.67 11.47 -7.24
N ARG A 100 -14.69 11.61 -6.38
CA ARG A 100 -15.44 10.44 -5.86
C ARG A 100 -16.17 9.70 -6.98
N VAL A 101 -16.80 10.44 -7.90
CA VAL A 101 -17.51 9.85 -9.04
C VAL A 101 -16.52 9.25 -10.05
N HIS A 102 -15.39 9.91 -10.29
CA HIS A 102 -14.32 9.37 -11.14
C HIS A 102 -13.79 8.04 -10.56
N ASN A 103 -13.50 8.00 -9.25
CA ASN A 103 -12.98 6.82 -8.58
C ASN A 103 -14.00 5.67 -8.57
N ALA A 104 -15.28 6.00 -8.40
CA ALA A 104 -16.36 5.03 -8.52
C ALA A 104 -16.50 4.45 -9.94
N ARG A 105 -16.15 5.20 -10.98
CA ARG A 105 -16.16 4.72 -12.38
C ARG A 105 -14.96 3.83 -12.70
N GLN A 106 -13.81 4.09 -12.08
CA GLN A 106 -12.61 3.27 -12.21
C GLN A 106 -12.67 1.99 -11.39
N ARG A 107 -13.64 1.87 -10.48
CA ARG A 107 -13.91 0.61 -9.77
C ARG A 107 -13.94 -0.48 -10.83
N PRO A 108 -13.03 -1.48 -10.77
CA PRO A 108 -13.15 -2.64 -11.63
C PRO A 108 -14.60 -3.04 -11.54
N PHE A 109 -15.27 -3.18 -12.68
CA PHE A 109 -16.51 -3.95 -12.70
C PHE A 109 -16.07 -5.31 -12.19
N GLN A 110 -16.13 -5.50 -10.87
CA GLN A 110 -16.10 -6.80 -10.26
C GLN A 110 -17.18 -7.48 -11.04
N LEU A 111 -16.74 -8.38 -11.93
CA LEU A 111 -17.60 -9.28 -12.67
C LEU A 111 -18.61 -9.68 -11.62
N THR A 112 -19.82 -9.13 -11.71
CA THR A 112 -20.86 -9.39 -10.73
C THR A 112 -20.80 -10.88 -10.54
N PRO A 113 -20.56 -11.38 -9.30
CA PRO A 113 -20.39 -12.81 -9.10
C PRO A 113 -21.49 -13.46 -9.91
N PRO A 114 -21.13 -14.38 -10.84
CA PRO A 114 -22.02 -14.79 -11.93
C PRO A 114 -23.40 -14.97 -11.33
N PRO A 115 -24.44 -14.31 -11.89
CA PRO A 115 -25.73 -14.14 -11.23
C PRO A 115 -26.08 -15.49 -10.63
N PRO A 116 -26.33 -15.57 -9.30
CA PRO A 116 -26.43 -16.84 -8.60
C PRO A 116 -27.35 -17.72 -9.43
N LYS A 117 -26.81 -18.83 -9.98
CA LYS A 117 -27.60 -19.74 -10.81
C LYS A 117 -28.88 -19.97 -10.03
N CYS A 118 -30.02 -19.49 -10.55
CA CYS A 118 -31.28 -19.62 -9.86
C CYS A 118 -31.41 -21.10 -9.46
N CYS A 119 -31.72 -21.40 -8.18
CA CYS A 119 -31.76 -22.78 -7.68
C CYS A 119 -32.67 -23.72 -8.52
N ARG A 120 -33.51 -23.15 -9.40
CA ARG A 120 -34.26 -23.89 -10.43
C ARG A 120 -33.41 -24.60 -11.49
N GLN A 121 -32.22 -24.10 -11.83
CA GLN A 121 -31.36 -24.72 -12.86
C GLN A 121 -30.46 -25.84 -12.30
N ILE A 122 -30.09 -25.78 -11.02
CA ILE A 122 -29.32 -26.85 -10.37
C ILE A 122 -30.12 -28.17 -10.36
N ARG A 123 -31.45 -28.11 -10.30
CA ARG A 123 -32.29 -29.32 -10.33
C ARG A 123 -32.34 -30.03 -11.69
N GLN A 124 -32.07 -29.33 -12.81
CA GLN A 124 -32.08 -29.93 -14.13
C GLN A 124 -30.71 -30.52 -14.52
N GLU A 125 -29.59 -29.92 -14.10
CA GLU A 125 -28.25 -30.48 -14.37
C GLU A 125 -27.98 -31.78 -13.58
N VAL A 126 -28.56 -31.95 -12.39
CA VAL A 126 -28.41 -33.20 -11.60
C VAL A 126 -29.19 -34.39 -12.21
N GLN A 127 -30.15 -34.16 -13.13
CA GLN A 127 -30.91 -35.23 -13.80
C GLN A 127 -30.37 -35.59 -15.19
N GLY A 128 -29.41 -34.83 -15.74
CA GLY A 128 -28.87 -35.08 -17.09
C GLY A 128 -27.55 -35.86 -17.13
N GLN A 129 -26.84 -36.01 -16.01
CA GLN A 129 -25.47 -36.55 -16.00
C GLN A 129 -25.33 -38.03 -15.56
N ILE A 130 -26.42 -38.81 -15.58
CA ILE A 130 -26.37 -40.26 -15.23
C ILE A 130 -26.15 -41.16 -16.46
N THR A 131 -26.00 -40.63 -17.67
CA THR A 131 -25.75 -41.47 -18.86
C THR A 131 -24.67 -40.89 -19.77
N GLN A 132 -23.42 -40.97 -19.33
CA GLN A 132 -22.30 -41.07 -20.27
C GLN A 132 -21.14 -41.80 -19.57
N SER A 133 -21.28 -43.12 -19.53
CA SER A 133 -20.17 -44.04 -19.38
C SER A 133 -19.42 -44.12 -20.70
N ASP A 134 -18.10 -44.22 -20.57
CA ASP A 134 -17.17 -45.01 -21.39
C ASP A 134 -16.12 -44.27 -22.25
N ASP A 135 -14.91 -44.76 -21.98
CA ASP A 135 -13.69 -44.81 -22.79
C ASP A 135 -12.82 -43.54 -22.91
N THR A 136 -12.14 -43.23 -21.81
CA THR A 136 -10.85 -42.53 -21.87
C THR A 136 -9.71 -43.56 -21.92
N PRO A 137 -8.95 -43.67 -23.04
CA PRO A 137 -7.76 -44.50 -23.10
C PRO A 137 -6.63 -43.89 -22.26
N MET A 138 -6.01 -44.76 -21.46
CA MET A 138 -4.76 -44.52 -20.73
C MET A 138 -3.65 -44.14 -21.70
N ALA A 139 -3.16 -42.90 -21.64
CA ALA A 139 -1.92 -42.50 -22.28
C ALA A 139 -0.96 -41.93 -21.24
N GLU A 140 0.06 -42.75 -20.98
CA GLU A 140 1.42 -42.51 -20.51
C GLU A 140 1.78 -41.20 -19.80
N ALA A 141 2.23 -41.40 -18.56
CA ALA A 141 3.04 -40.50 -17.78
C ALA A 141 4.43 -40.31 -18.42
N THR A 142 4.85 -39.06 -18.58
CA THR A 142 6.27 -38.71 -18.61
C THR A 142 6.58 -37.85 -17.39
N ASN A 143 7.39 -38.44 -16.51
CA ASN A 143 8.03 -37.80 -15.37
C ASN A 143 9.04 -36.75 -15.87
N ASP A 144 8.91 -35.51 -15.43
CA ASP A 144 10.01 -34.55 -15.42
C ASP A 144 10.24 -34.03 -13.99
N GLU A 145 11.26 -34.62 -13.38
CA GLU A 145 12.35 -33.96 -12.67
C GLU A 145 11.97 -32.90 -11.61
N ILE A 146 11.54 -33.38 -10.45
CA ILE A 146 11.48 -32.59 -9.21
C ILE A 146 12.91 -32.37 -8.73
N THR A 147 13.37 -31.11 -8.82
CA THR A 147 14.62 -30.63 -8.25
C THR A 147 14.53 -30.64 -6.71
N PRO A 148 15.54 -31.15 -5.98
CA PRO A 148 15.51 -31.20 -4.52
C PRO A 148 15.68 -29.79 -3.93
N LEU A 149 14.62 -29.31 -3.27
CA LEU A 149 14.59 -28.10 -2.46
C LEU A 149 15.39 -28.36 -1.18
N SER A 150 16.53 -27.68 -1.03
CA SER A 150 17.39 -27.79 0.15
C SER A 150 16.66 -27.32 1.42
N GLU A 151 16.85 -28.11 2.48
CA GLU A 151 16.47 -27.85 3.87
C GLU A 151 16.79 -26.42 4.31
N ILE A 152 15.76 -25.69 4.72
CA ILE A 152 15.87 -24.50 5.56
C ILE A 152 15.64 -24.97 6.99
N PRO A 153 16.60 -24.81 7.92
CA PRO A 153 16.41 -25.21 9.32
C PRO A 153 15.32 -24.37 9.99
N ASP A 154 14.37 -25.06 10.61
CA ASP A 154 13.31 -24.51 11.46
C ASP A 154 13.91 -23.80 12.69
N ASP A 155 13.97 -22.48 12.65
CA ASP A 155 14.19 -21.67 13.86
C ASP A 155 12.83 -21.40 14.51
N GLN A 156 12.53 -22.16 15.57
CA GLN A 156 11.32 -22.04 16.38
C GLN A 156 11.40 -20.79 17.28
N GLY A 157 11.19 -19.62 16.68
CA GLY A 157 10.91 -18.37 17.38
C GLY A 157 9.42 -18.29 17.74
N SER A 158 9.05 -18.81 18.91
CA SER A 158 7.71 -18.69 19.48
C SER A 158 7.38 -17.21 19.78
N ILE A 159 6.67 -16.55 18.86
CA ILE A 159 6.06 -15.24 19.11
C ILE A 159 4.62 -15.42 19.59
N THR A 160 4.41 -15.16 20.88
CA THR A 160 3.07 -15.00 21.46
C THR A 160 2.45 -13.72 20.93
N LEU A 161 1.54 -13.84 19.95
CA LEU A 161 0.67 -12.75 19.53
C LEU A 161 -0.56 -12.73 20.46
N SER A 162 -0.58 -11.74 21.35
CA SER A 162 -1.74 -11.40 22.16
C SER A 162 -2.82 -10.78 21.26
N SER A 163 -3.75 -11.60 20.79
CA SER A 163 -5.01 -11.15 20.19
C SER A 163 -5.84 -10.45 21.26
N THR A 164 -5.90 -9.13 21.22
CA THR A 164 -6.96 -8.36 21.86
C THR A 164 -8.14 -8.25 20.89
N ASP A 165 -9.19 -9.00 21.21
CA ASP A 165 -10.57 -8.73 20.79
C ASP A 165 -10.91 -7.25 21.02
N SER A 166 -11.50 -6.59 20.01
CA SER A 166 -12.60 -5.61 20.16
C SER A 166 -12.81 -4.85 18.85
N ALA A 167 -13.85 -5.22 18.10
CA ALA A 167 -14.79 -4.26 17.51
C ALA A 167 -15.97 -4.98 16.86
N SER A 168 -17.08 -4.89 17.57
CA SER A 168 -18.48 -5.06 17.17
C SER A 168 -18.77 -4.71 15.71
N VAL A 169 -19.25 -5.72 14.97
CA VAL A 169 -19.98 -5.55 13.71
C VAL A 169 -21.30 -4.84 13.99
N SER A 170 -21.34 -3.52 13.77
CA SER A 170 -22.60 -2.79 13.66
C SER A 170 -23.20 -3.05 12.28
N ARG A 171 -24.35 -3.72 12.27
CA ARG A 171 -25.21 -3.83 11.08
C ARG A 171 -25.68 -2.42 10.70
N GLN A 172 -25.13 -1.89 9.61
CA GLN A 172 -25.58 -0.65 9.04
C GLN A 172 -26.85 -0.92 8.22
N GLU A 173 -27.99 -0.50 8.76
CA GLU A 173 -29.27 -0.53 8.08
C GLU A 173 -29.20 0.36 6.83
N CYS A 174 -29.54 -0.21 5.68
CA CYS A 174 -29.72 0.52 4.43
C CYS A 174 -30.95 1.43 4.53
N SER A 175 -30.77 2.61 5.14
CA SER A 175 -31.73 3.70 4.99
C SER A 175 -31.54 4.32 3.61
N SER A 176 -32.49 4.01 2.73
CA SER A 176 -32.70 4.73 1.47
C SER A 176 -33.03 6.18 1.79
N SER A 177 -32.03 7.06 1.79
CA SER A 177 -32.27 8.51 1.78
C SER A 177 -32.66 8.92 0.37
N GLN A 178 -33.91 9.37 0.26
CA GLN A 178 -34.45 10.10 -0.87
C GLN A 178 -33.58 11.33 -1.10
N VAL A 179 -33.04 11.44 -2.31
CA VAL A 179 -32.39 12.65 -2.84
C VAL A 179 -33.42 13.77 -2.88
N ALA A 180 -33.21 14.79 -2.04
CA ALA A 180 -33.80 16.10 -2.23
C ALA A 180 -33.00 16.82 -3.32
N ASP A 181 -33.71 17.31 -4.33
CA ASP A 181 -33.22 18.24 -5.34
C ASP A 181 -32.79 19.55 -4.67
N ASP A 182 -31.50 19.67 -4.34
CA ASP A 182 -30.89 20.94 -3.96
C ASP A 182 -30.56 21.74 -5.23
N LYS A 183 -31.48 22.63 -5.54
CA LYS A 183 -31.37 23.69 -6.53
C LYS A 183 -30.31 24.70 -6.05
N TYR A 184 -29.12 24.65 -6.64
CA TYR A 184 -28.11 25.70 -6.45
C TYR A 184 -28.48 26.90 -7.33
N ASP A 185 -28.86 28.00 -6.69
CA ASP A 185 -28.97 29.31 -7.32
C ASP A 185 -27.54 29.88 -7.51
N ASP A 186 -27.23 30.19 -8.77
CA ASP A 186 -25.97 30.73 -9.28
C ASP A 186 -25.97 32.26 -9.09
N ASP A 187 -25.57 32.75 -7.92
CA ASP A 187 -25.29 34.18 -7.70
C ASP A 187 -23.85 34.51 -8.09
N SER A 188 -23.62 34.61 -9.40
CA SER A 188 -22.41 35.17 -9.99
C SER A 188 -22.48 36.70 -9.97
N ASP A 189 -22.25 37.29 -8.79
CA ASP A 189 -22.18 38.75 -8.64
C ASP A 189 -20.75 39.26 -8.90
N GLY A 190 -20.67 40.16 -9.89
CA GLY A 190 -19.44 40.59 -10.53
C GLY A 190 -18.48 41.37 -9.64
N VAL A 191 -17.22 40.94 -9.66
CA VAL A 191 -16.10 41.75 -9.18
C VAL A 191 -15.73 42.80 -10.23
N LYS A 192 -16.08 44.05 -9.90
CA LYS A 192 -15.69 45.27 -10.61
C LYS A 192 -14.16 45.42 -10.60
N SER A 193 -13.55 45.44 -11.78
CA SER A 193 -12.17 45.90 -11.96
C SER A 193 -12.07 47.40 -11.65
N ILE A 194 -11.25 47.76 -10.66
CA ILE A 194 -10.82 49.14 -10.42
C ILE A 194 -9.47 49.32 -11.12
N ILE A 195 -9.47 50.14 -12.17
CA ILE A 195 -8.26 50.66 -12.81
C ILE A 195 -7.73 51.77 -11.91
N LEU A 196 -6.53 51.61 -11.34
CA LEU A 196 -5.76 52.73 -10.82
C LEU A 196 -4.72 53.14 -11.87
N SER A 197 -4.89 54.34 -12.42
CA SER A 197 -3.86 55.10 -13.11
C SER A 197 -3.29 56.11 -12.13
N HIS A 198 -1.97 56.08 -11.88
CA HIS A 198 -1.13 57.26 -11.70
C HIS A 198 0.35 56.90 -11.72
#